data_AF-A0A2V9BQZ8-F1
#
_entry.id   AF-A0A2V9BQZ8-F1
#
_cell.length_a   1.000
_cell.length_b   1.000
_cell.length_c   1.000
_cell.angle_alpha   90.00
_cell.angle_beta   90.00
_cell.angle_gamma   90.00
#
_symmetry.space_group_name_H-M   'P 1'
#
loop_
_entity.id
_entity.type
_entity.pdbx_description
1 polymer ?
#
loop_
_entity_poly.entity_id
_entity_poly.type
_entity_poly.pdbx_seq_one_letter_code
_entity_poly.pdbx_strand_id
1 'polypeptide(L)'
;MKGISMSQDSRLHAGSRAKVMRIIWLVASLLVLFTAENLWIAPWLKNKLPHAPNLAPEGLSGLWFAALLAVTVFSILLIVAQVLVALDRGIPLRKRVGTGVATFAAVLLGVLWATVTVGSSSIPQSEQGNKGHSVTLTWKASKSPAKGYNVYRGTKSGGPYSRINPDLILGLSYKDRDVQSGATYYYVTRAVDADGRESVNSSEIVAVIP
;
A
#
# COMPACT_ATOMS: atom_id res chain seq x y z
N MET A 1 -16.05 -46.14 -42.07
CA MET A 1 -15.94 -44.69 -41.79
C MET A 1 -15.46 -44.47 -40.36
N LYS A 2 -14.14 -44.46 -40.10
CA LYS A 2 -13.59 -44.29 -38.73
C LYS A 2 -12.37 -43.34 -38.69
N GLY A 3 -12.21 -42.51 -39.72
CA GLY A 3 -11.04 -41.62 -39.91
C GLY A 3 -11.28 -40.14 -39.68
N ILE A 4 -12.53 -39.69 -39.48
CA ILE A 4 -12.85 -38.25 -39.41
C ILE A 4 -12.90 -37.74 -37.95
N SER A 5 -13.33 -38.56 -36.99
CA SER A 5 -13.46 -38.15 -35.58
C SER A 5 -12.12 -37.81 -34.91
N MET A 6 -11.04 -38.54 -35.20
CA MET A 6 -9.73 -38.36 -34.55
C MET A 6 -9.00 -37.07 -34.99
N SER A 7 -9.29 -36.58 -36.20
CA SER A 7 -8.77 -35.30 -36.73
C SER A 7 -9.51 -34.09 -36.13
N GLN A 8 -10.78 -34.26 -35.80
CA GLN A 8 -11.61 -33.19 -35.28
C GLN A 8 -11.29 -32.91 -33.80
N ASP A 9 -11.13 -33.95 -32.97
CA ASP A 9 -10.74 -33.81 -31.56
C ASP A 9 -9.34 -33.19 -31.41
N SER A 10 -8.36 -33.62 -32.21
CA SER A 10 -7.02 -33.06 -32.17
C SER A 10 -6.98 -31.58 -32.57
N ARG A 11 -7.81 -31.15 -33.53
CA ARG A 11 -7.98 -29.73 -33.90
C ARG A 11 -8.72 -28.93 -32.82
N LEU A 12 -9.72 -29.50 -32.17
CA LEU A 12 -10.44 -28.87 -31.06
C LEU A 12 -9.53 -28.66 -29.84
N HIS A 13 -8.70 -29.64 -29.50
CA HIS A 13 -7.69 -29.52 -28.45
C HIS A 13 -6.60 -28.50 -28.80
N ALA A 14 -6.11 -28.47 -30.05
CA ALA A 14 -5.13 -27.47 -30.49
C ALA A 14 -5.70 -26.03 -30.46
N GLY A 15 -6.95 -25.84 -30.89
CA GLY A 15 -7.64 -24.55 -30.81
C GLY A 15 -7.85 -24.08 -29.37
N SER A 16 -8.18 -25.00 -28.46
CA SER A 16 -8.35 -24.70 -27.04
C SER A 16 -7.04 -24.31 -26.36
N ARG A 17 -5.94 -25.02 -26.68
CA ARG A 17 -4.58 -24.69 -26.20
C ARG A 17 -4.10 -23.30 -26.65
N ALA A 18 -4.39 -22.93 -27.90
CA ALA A 18 -4.05 -21.61 -28.42
C ALA A 18 -4.84 -20.48 -27.75
N LYS A 19 -6.13 -20.72 -27.42
CA LYS A 19 -6.95 -19.77 -26.67
C LYS A 19 -6.43 -19.56 -25.25
N VAL A 20 -6.08 -20.63 -24.55
CA VAL A 20 -5.51 -20.56 -23.18
C VAL A 20 -4.20 -19.76 -23.17
N MET A 21 -3.29 -19.99 -24.12
CA MET A 21 -2.04 -19.22 -24.22
C MET A 21 -2.28 -17.72 -24.47
N ARG A 22 -3.27 -17.36 -25.30
CA ARG A 22 -3.63 -15.95 -25.52
C ARG A 22 -4.17 -15.28 -24.28
N ILE A 23 -5.01 -15.99 -23.51
CA ILE A 23 -5.56 -15.47 -22.24
C ILE A 23 -4.44 -15.23 -21.23
N ILE A 24 -3.49 -16.16 -21.10
CA ILE A 24 -2.33 -16.00 -20.20
C ILE A 24 -1.51 -14.76 -20.57
N TRP A 25 -1.20 -14.57 -21.85
CA TRP A 25 -0.44 -13.40 -22.31
C TRP A 25 -1.18 -12.08 -22.10
N LEU A 26 -2.48 -12.05 -22.34
CA LEU A 26 -3.30 -10.86 -22.12
C LEU A 26 -3.36 -10.49 -20.63
N VAL A 27 -3.62 -11.47 -19.77
CA VAL A 27 -3.71 -11.26 -18.31
C VAL A 27 -2.35 -10.84 -17.74
N ALA A 28 -1.26 -11.49 -18.16
CA ALA A 28 0.09 -11.12 -17.73
C ALA A 28 0.45 -9.70 -18.17
N SER A 29 0.14 -9.34 -19.42
CA SER A 29 0.39 -7.98 -19.94
C SER A 29 -0.37 -6.91 -19.17
N LEU A 30 -1.66 -7.15 -18.88
CA LEU A 30 -2.49 -6.22 -18.10
C LEU A 30 -1.96 -6.03 -16.67
N LEU A 31 -1.51 -7.11 -16.03
CA LEU A 31 -0.95 -7.05 -14.68
C LEU A 31 0.41 -6.32 -14.65
N VAL A 32 1.24 -6.52 -15.68
CA VAL A 32 2.51 -5.79 -15.86
C VAL A 32 2.27 -4.30 -16.10
N LEU A 33 1.32 -3.94 -16.96
CA LEU A 33 0.97 -2.54 -17.20
C LEU A 33 0.46 -1.88 -15.93
N PHE A 34 -0.49 -2.51 -15.23
CA PHE A 34 -1.03 -1.99 -13.97
C PHE A 34 0.05 -1.80 -12.89
N THR A 35 0.97 -2.76 -12.75
CA THR A 35 2.04 -2.65 -11.75
C THR A 35 3.09 -1.61 -12.14
N ALA A 36 3.47 -1.53 -13.42
CA ALA A 36 4.43 -0.54 -13.91
C ALA A 36 3.91 0.91 -13.78
N GLU A 37 2.63 1.14 -14.07
CA GLU A 37 2.00 2.45 -13.90
C GLU A 37 2.04 2.89 -12.43
N ASN A 38 1.69 1.99 -11.52
CA ASN A 38 1.66 2.29 -10.08
C ASN A 38 3.06 2.45 -9.46
N LEU A 39 4.07 1.71 -9.94
CA LEU A 39 5.41 1.73 -9.34
C LEU A 39 6.32 2.83 -9.90
N TRP A 40 6.18 3.19 -11.18
CA TRP A 40 7.08 4.13 -11.85
C TRP A 40 6.42 5.44 -12.26
N ILE A 41 5.20 5.40 -12.78
CA ILE A 41 4.57 6.63 -13.29
C ILE A 41 4.06 7.48 -12.12
N ALA A 42 3.47 6.86 -11.10
CA ALA A 42 2.95 7.61 -9.95
C ALA A 42 4.05 8.36 -9.15
N PRO A 43 5.20 7.74 -8.79
CA PRO A 43 6.27 8.47 -8.10
C PRO A 43 6.95 9.53 -8.98
N TRP A 44 7.11 9.24 -10.28
CA TRP A 44 7.68 10.20 -11.24
C TRP A 44 6.79 11.43 -11.41
N LEU A 45 5.47 11.25 -11.50
CA LEU A 45 4.52 12.34 -11.65
C LEU A 45 4.48 13.23 -10.39
N LYS A 46 4.56 12.62 -9.20
CA LYS A 46 4.66 13.33 -7.91
C LYS A 46 5.91 14.22 -7.82
N ASN A 47 7.04 13.75 -8.35
CA ASN A 47 8.28 14.53 -8.39
C ASN A 47 8.23 15.68 -9.41
N LYS A 48 7.50 15.54 -10.51
CA LYS A 48 7.38 16.59 -11.54
C LYS A 48 6.27 17.62 -11.26
N LEU A 49 5.22 17.25 -10.54
CA LEU A 49 4.07 18.12 -10.25
C LEU A 49 3.74 18.10 -8.75
N PRO A 50 4.53 18.78 -7.91
CA PRO A 50 4.32 18.79 -6.45
C PRO A 50 3.02 19.48 -6.00
N HIS A 51 2.34 20.23 -6.89
CA HIS A 51 1.09 20.95 -6.61
C HIS A 51 -0.15 20.34 -7.30
N ALA A 52 0.01 19.23 -8.03
CA ALA A 52 -1.15 18.56 -8.62
C ALA A 52 -2.00 17.91 -7.51
N PRO A 53 -3.34 17.96 -7.61
CA PRO A 53 -4.20 17.22 -6.70
C PRO A 53 -3.82 15.74 -6.73
N ASN A 54 -3.72 15.14 -5.55
CA ASN A 54 -3.25 13.76 -5.39
C ASN A 54 -4.21 12.80 -6.10
N LEU A 55 -3.79 12.26 -7.24
CA LEU A 55 -4.53 11.20 -7.96
C LEU A 55 -4.29 9.82 -7.34
N ALA A 56 -3.30 9.69 -6.44
CA ALA A 56 -3.14 8.50 -5.64
C ALA A 56 -4.24 8.49 -4.56
N PRO A 57 -5.00 7.40 -4.41
CA PRO A 57 -6.07 7.35 -3.43
C PRO A 57 -5.48 7.51 -2.03
N GLU A 58 -5.97 8.49 -1.28
CA GLU A 58 -5.57 8.73 0.11
C GLU A 58 -6.03 7.54 0.98
N GLY A 59 -5.09 6.89 1.68
CA GLY A 59 -5.35 5.71 2.51
C GLY A 59 -5.94 4.51 1.74
N LEU A 60 -6.24 3.42 2.47
CA LEU A 60 -6.96 2.22 1.97
C LEU A 60 -8.42 2.56 1.59
N SER A 61 -8.61 3.45 0.62
CA SER A 61 -9.92 3.74 0.03
C SER A 61 -10.46 2.50 -0.71
N GLY A 62 -11.76 2.45 -0.99
CA GLY A 62 -12.39 1.35 -1.73
C GLY A 62 -11.71 1.04 -3.08
N LEU A 63 -10.97 1.99 -3.64
CA LEU A 63 -10.16 1.81 -4.85
C LEU A 63 -8.92 0.93 -4.61
N TRP A 64 -8.26 1.02 -3.45
CA TRP A 64 -7.17 0.10 -3.08
C TRP A 64 -7.69 -1.31 -2.82
N PHE A 65 -8.86 -1.44 -2.21
CA PHE A 65 -9.53 -2.75 -2.06
C PHE A 65 -9.87 -3.36 -3.42
N ALA A 66 -10.37 -2.57 -4.37
CA ALA A 66 -10.63 -3.03 -5.73
C ALA A 66 -9.33 -3.45 -6.45
N ALA A 67 -8.23 -2.71 -6.28
CA ALA A 67 -6.93 -3.07 -6.83
C ALA A 67 -6.37 -4.38 -6.24
N LEU A 68 -6.45 -4.57 -4.92
CA LEU A 68 -6.04 -5.81 -4.25
C LEU A 68 -6.92 -7.00 -4.65
N LEU A 69 -8.23 -6.79 -4.78
CA LEU A 69 -9.16 -7.81 -5.29
C LEU A 69 -8.85 -8.18 -6.74
N ALA A 70 -8.55 -7.19 -7.59
CA ALA A 70 -8.15 -7.45 -8.97
C ALA A 70 -6.86 -8.29 -9.02
N VAL A 71 -5.81 -7.89 -8.29
CA VAL A 71 -4.52 -8.63 -8.25
C VAL A 71 -4.71 -10.05 -7.73
N THR A 72 -5.53 -10.25 -6.69
CA THR A 72 -5.79 -11.60 -6.15
C THR A 72 -6.60 -12.46 -7.14
N VAL A 73 -7.63 -11.91 -7.79
CA VAL A 73 -8.41 -12.61 -8.82
C VAL A 73 -7.54 -13.00 -10.01
N PHE A 74 -6.70 -12.09 -10.52
CA PHE A 74 -5.79 -12.38 -11.63
C PHE A 74 -4.72 -13.41 -11.24
N SER A 75 -4.22 -13.38 -10.00
CA SER A 75 -3.28 -14.39 -9.49
C SER A 75 -3.92 -15.78 -9.41
N ILE A 76 -5.18 -15.87 -8.94
CA ILE A 76 -5.93 -17.13 -8.89
C ILE A 76 -6.16 -17.68 -10.30
N LEU A 77 -6.55 -16.84 -11.25
CA LEU A 77 -6.74 -17.24 -12.64
C LEU A 77 -5.44 -17.75 -13.28
N LEU A 78 -4.30 -17.13 -12.98
CA LEU A 78 -2.98 -17.59 -13.43
C LEU A 78 -2.61 -18.96 -12.83
N ILE A 79 -2.89 -19.17 -11.53
CA ILE A 79 -2.66 -20.46 -10.87
C ILE A 79 -3.53 -21.55 -11.51
N VAL A 80 -4.82 -21.29 -11.74
CA VAL A 80 -5.74 -22.25 -12.38
C VAL A 80 -5.28 -22.57 -13.81
N ALA A 81 -4.90 -21.57 -14.60
CA ALA A 81 -4.37 -21.77 -15.94
C ALA A 81 -3.09 -22.61 -15.93
N GLN A 82 -2.22 -22.41 -14.93
CA GLN A 82 -0.98 -23.18 -14.78
C GLN A 82 -1.25 -24.63 -14.37
N VAL A 83 -2.25 -24.89 -13.52
CA VAL A 83 -2.71 -26.25 -13.18
C VAL A 83 -3.27 -26.96 -14.42
N LEU A 84 -4.04 -26.27 -15.26
CA LEU A 84 -4.56 -26.84 -16.51
C LEU A 84 -3.42 -27.18 -17.50
N VAL A 85 -2.40 -26.31 -17.61
CA VAL A 85 -1.20 -26.58 -18.42
C VAL A 85 -0.37 -27.74 -17.83
N ALA A 86 -0.37 -27.91 -16.51
CA ALA A 86 0.33 -29.01 -15.84
C ALA A 86 -0.38 -30.36 -16.02
N LEU A 87 -1.70 -30.36 -16.15
CA LEU A 87 -2.51 -31.56 -16.38
C LEU A 87 -2.51 -32.01 -17.85
N ASP A 88 -2.19 -31.12 -18.79
CA ASP A 88 -2.11 -31.47 -20.22
C ASP A 88 -0.76 -32.15 -20.56
N ARG A 89 -0.79 -33.47 -20.77
CA ARG A 89 0.38 -34.28 -21.16
C ARG A 89 0.85 -34.04 -22.61
N GLY A 90 0.09 -33.29 -23.42
CA GLY A 90 0.43 -33.00 -24.82
C GLY A 90 1.30 -31.76 -25.03
N ILE A 91 1.66 -31.04 -23.97
CA ILE A 91 2.48 -29.82 -24.05
C ILE A 91 3.95 -30.15 -23.80
N PRO A 92 4.88 -29.74 -24.70
CA PRO A 92 6.30 -30.04 -24.53
C PRO A 92 6.88 -29.35 -23.29
N LEU A 93 7.75 -30.07 -22.58
CA LEU A 93 8.29 -29.70 -21.26
C LEU A 93 8.91 -28.29 -21.23
N ARG A 94 9.60 -27.88 -22.30
CA ARG A 94 10.19 -26.53 -22.42
C ARG A 94 9.16 -25.40 -22.33
N LYS A 95 7.97 -25.59 -22.92
CA LYS A 95 6.89 -24.59 -22.88
C LYS A 95 6.21 -24.56 -21.51
N ARG A 96 6.10 -25.71 -20.86
CA ARG A 96 5.54 -25.86 -19.51
C ARG A 96 6.43 -25.23 -18.42
N VAL A 97 7.74 -25.35 -18.57
CA VAL A 97 8.71 -24.67 -17.69
C VAL A 97 8.68 -23.16 -17.95
N GLY A 98 8.63 -22.73 -19.21
CA GLY A 98 8.53 -21.30 -19.56
C GLY A 98 7.29 -20.60 -19.00
N THR A 99 6.11 -21.25 -19.06
CA THR A 99 4.90 -20.67 -18.45
C THR A 99 4.99 -20.63 -16.93
N GLY A 100 5.65 -21.61 -16.30
CA GLY A 100 5.86 -21.63 -14.85
C GLY A 100 6.80 -20.52 -14.35
N VAL A 101 7.85 -20.23 -15.10
CA VAL A 101 8.77 -19.12 -14.77
C VAL A 101 8.04 -17.78 -14.90
N ALA A 102 7.24 -17.60 -15.95
CA ALA A 102 6.47 -16.38 -16.16
C ALA A 102 5.41 -16.16 -15.07
N THR A 103 4.69 -17.21 -14.66
CA THR A 103 3.71 -17.10 -13.57
C THR A 103 4.38 -16.81 -12.23
N PHE A 104 5.50 -17.47 -11.94
CA PHE A 104 6.25 -17.22 -10.70
C PHE A 104 6.78 -15.78 -10.64
N ALA A 105 7.32 -15.27 -11.74
CA ALA A 105 7.76 -13.88 -11.84
C ALA A 105 6.61 -12.89 -11.64
N ALA A 106 5.44 -13.14 -12.25
CA ALA A 106 4.25 -12.29 -12.08
C ALA A 106 3.74 -12.28 -10.62
N VAL A 107 3.72 -13.44 -9.96
CA VAL A 107 3.32 -13.56 -8.55
C VAL A 107 4.33 -12.84 -7.65
N LEU A 108 5.63 -13.03 -7.86
CA LEU A 108 6.67 -12.34 -7.09
C LEU A 108 6.59 -10.82 -7.24
N LEU A 109 6.36 -10.32 -8.46
CA LEU A 109 6.17 -8.89 -8.71
C LEU A 109 4.91 -8.34 -8.04
N GLY A 110 3.80 -9.10 -8.07
CA GLY A 110 2.57 -8.75 -7.37
C GLY A 110 2.75 -8.69 -5.85
N VAL A 111 3.46 -9.65 -5.27
CA VAL A 111 3.81 -9.68 -3.84
C VAL A 111 4.72 -8.49 -3.50
N LEU A 112 5.75 -8.22 -4.29
CA LEU A 112 6.66 -7.09 -4.07
C LEU A 112 5.89 -5.76 -4.11
N TRP A 113 5.02 -5.56 -5.10
CA TRP A 113 4.14 -4.40 -5.17
C TRP A 113 3.24 -4.26 -3.94
N ALA A 114 2.63 -5.37 -3.48
CA ALA A 114 1.83 -5.38 -2.27
C ALA A 114 2.65 -5.01 -1.04
N THR A 115 3.90 -5.49 -0.91
CA THR A 115 4.77 -5.13 0.22
C THR A 115 5.20 -3.66 0.21
N VAL A 116 5.44 -3.07 -0.97
CA VAL A 116 5.77 -1.64 -1.10
C VAL A 116 4.55 -0.76 -0.78
N THR A 117 3.38 -1.19 -1.20
CA THR A 117 2.10 -0.49 -0.98
C THR A 117 1.65 -0.59 0.48
N VAL A 118 1.69 -1.80 1.05
CA VAL A 118 1.29 -2.06 2.44
C VAL A 118 2.39 -1.63 3.42
N GLY A 119 3.66 -1.60 3.00
CA GLY A 119 4.80 -1.12 3.79
C GLY A 119 4.78 0.38 4.11
N SER A 120 3.81 1.13 3.57
CA SER A 120 3.51 2.51 3.96
C SER A 120 2.12 2.67 4.58
N SER A 121 1.38 1.58 4.75
CA SER A 121 0.04 1.57 5.32
C SER A 121 0.15 1.34 6.83
N SER A 122 0.09 2.41 7.61
CA SER A 122 -0.38 2.34 8.99
C SER A 122 -1.74 1.65 8.97
N ILE A 123 -1.78 0.37 9.35
CA ILE A 123 -3.02 -0.36 9.62
C ILE A 123 -3.80 0.52 10.61
N PRO A 124 -5.06 0.92 10.33
CA PRO A 124 -5.91 1.42 11.39
C PRO A 124 -6.18 0.22 12.30
N GLN A 125 -5.31 0.04 13.28
CA GLN A 125 -5.40 -0.99 14.29
C GLN A 125 -6.71 -0.73 15.04
N SER A 126 -7.71 -1.54 14.72
CA SER A 126 -8.83 -1.84 15.62
C SER A 126 -8.27 -2.07 17.02
N GLU A 127 -8.92 -1.46 18.01
CA GLU A 127 -8.61 -1.43 19.44
C GLU A 127 -8.15 -2.77 20.02
N GLN A 128 -6.89 -3.13 19.78
CA GLN A 128 -6.19 -4.14 20.52
C GLN A 128 -5.10 -3.40 21.25
N GLY A 129 -5.36 -3.10 22.52
CA GLY A 129 -4.51 -2.31 23.39
C GLY A 129 -3.05 -2.65 23.16
N ASN A 130 -2.33 -1.72 22.54
CA ASN A 130 -0.89 -1.79 22.41
C ASN A 130 -0.35 -2.00 23.82
N LYS A 131 0.25 -3.16 24.10
CA LYS A 131 1.08 -3.36 25.31
C LYS A 131 2.42 -2.62 25.16
N GLY A 132 2.39 -1.45 24.52
CA GLY A 132 3.48 -0.50 24.39
C GLY A 132 3.15 0.72 25.25
N HIS A 133 4.18 1.46 25.62
CA HIS A 133 3.98 2.71 26.33
C HIS A 133 3.24 3.72 25.44
N SER A 134 2.61 4.69 26.08
CA SER A 134 1.98 5.80 25.37
C SER A 134 2.14 7.06 26.19
N VAL A 135 2.21 8.20 25.51
CA VAL A 135 2.29 9.52 26.14
C VAL A 135 1.00 10.27 25.83
N THR A 136 0.26 10.61 26.88
CA THR A 136 -0.89 11.51 26.76
C THR A 136 -0.43 12.93 27.06
N LEU A 137 -0.51 13.79 26.05
CA LEU A 137 -0.19 15.21 26.13
C LEU A 137 -1.48 16.00 26.32
N THR A 138 -1.48 16.94 27.24
CA THR A 138 -2.56 17.92 27.40
C THR A 138 -1.98 19.32 27.45
N TRP A 139 -2.69 20.29 26.88
CA TRP A 139 -2.25 21.68 26.83
C TRP A 139 -3.40 22.65 27.08
N LYS A 140 -3.07 23.92 27.33
CA LYS A 140 -4.06 24.98 27.48
C LYS A 140 -4.40 25.55 26.09
N ALA A 141 -5.65 25.99 25.94
CA ALA A 141 -6.07 26.64 24.70
C ALA A 141 -5.23 27.90 24.42
N SER A 142 -5.01 28.18 23.13
CA SER A 142 -4.39 29.43 22.68
C SER A 142 -5.22 30.63 23.10
N LYS A 143 -4.56 31.76 23.34
CA LYS A 143 -5.22 33.05 23.61
C LYS A 143 -5.89 33.63 22.36
N SER A 144 -5.36 33.31 21.18
CA SER A 144 -5.95 33.68 19.90
C SER A 144 -6.88 32.56 19.40
N PRO A 145 -7.92 32.88 18.61
CA PRO A 145 -8.76 31.88 17.96
C PRO A 145 -7.92 30.92 17.14
N ALA A 146 -8.02 29.63 17.45
CA ALA A 146 -7.34 28.55 16.73
C ALA A 146 -8.39 27.62 16.12
N LYS A 147 -8.19 27.25 14.86
CA LYS A 147 -8.95 26.20 14.17
C LYS A 147 -8.60 24.80 14.70
N GLY A 148 -7.40 24.63 15.23
CA GLY A 148 -6.94 23.41 15.88
C GLY A 148 -5.47 23.49 16.27
N TYR A 149 -4.90 22.35 16.67
CA TYR A 149 -3.52 22.24 17.12
C TYR A 149 -2.76 21.17 16.35
N ASN A 150 -1.48 21.44 16.09
CA ASN A 150 -0.50 20.46 15.65
C ASN A 150 0.44 20.11 16.80
N VAL A 151 0.81 18.84 16.88
CA VAL A 151 1.72 18.28 17.88
C VAL A 151 2.99 17.85 17.17
N TYR A 152 4.11 18.24 17.75
CA TYR A 152 5.43 18.01 17.23
C TYR A 152 6.27 17.24 18.24
N ARG A 153 7.08 16.28 17.76
CA ARG A 153 7.94 15.43 18.57
C ARG A 153 9.38 15.45 18.05
N GLY A 154 10.33 15.51 18.97
CA GLY A 154 11.76 15.37 18.70
C GLY A 154 12.41 14.40 19.70
N THR A 155 13.63 13.96 19.40
CA THR A 155 14.46 13.10 20.30
C THR A 155 15.60 13.87 20.96
N LYS A 156 15.67 15.19 20.72
CA LYS A 156 16.65 16.11 21.29
C LYS A 156 15.93 17.35 21.80
N SER A 157 16.36 17.86 22.95
CA SER A 157 15.83 19.13 23.48
C SER A 157 16.14 20.27 22.51
N GLY A 158 15.15 21.12 22.26
CA GLY A 158 15.25 22.21 21.29
C GLY A 158 15.06 21.79 19.81
N GLY A 159 14.86 20.49 19.54
CA GLY A 159 14.57 19.97 18.21
C GLY A 159 15.77 19.41 17.44
N PRO A 160 15.60 19.08 16.15
CA PRO A 160 14.43 19.32 15.31
C PRO A 160 13.20 18.51 15.74
N TYR A 161 12.01 19.07 15.51
CA TYR A 161 10.74 18.39 15.77
C TYR A 161 10.01 18.06 14.47
N SER A 162 9.32 16.93 14.46
CA SER A 162 8.48 16.48 13.36
C SER A 162 7.01 16.44 13.81
N ARG A 163 6.09 16.85 12.94
CA ARG A 163 4.65 16.75 13.21
C ARG A 163 4.24 15.29 13.32
N ILE A 164 3.48 14.93 14.36
CA ILE A 164 3.06 13.54 14.61
C ILE A 164 1.55 13.32 14.43
N ASN A 165 0.74 14.37 14.43
CA ASN A 165 -0.68 14.27 14.13
C ASN A 165 -0.93 14.38 12.60
N PRO A 166 -1.78 13.51 12.02
CA PRO A 166 -2.14 13.58 10.62
C PRO A 166 -3.05 14.79 10.33
N ASP A 167 -4.07 14.97 11.17
CA ASP A 167 -5.08 16.02 11.08
C ASP A 167 -5.03 16.98 12.27
N LEU A 168 -5.57 18.18 12.09
CA LEU A 168 -5.68 19.18 13.16
C LEU A 168 -6.49 18.66 14.34
N ILE A 169 -5.93 18.84 15.54
CA ILE A 169 -6.58 18.44 16.78
C ILE A 169 -7.50 19.56 17.23
N LEU A 170 -8.81 19.28 17.30
CA LEU A 170 -9.81 20.24 17.77
C LEU A 170 -9.88 20.30 19.30
N GLY A 171 -9.45 19.23 19.97
CA GLY A 171 -9.36 19.15 21.43
C GLY A 171 -8.05 19.70 22.00
N LEU A 172 -7.89 19.54 23.31
CA LEU A 172 -6.71 19.98 24.08
C LEU A 172 -5.88 18.79 24.59
N SER A 173 -6.02 17.63 23.93
CA SER A 173 -5.36 16.39 24.31
C SER A 173 -4.96 15.59 23.08
N TYR A 174 -3.80 14.95 23.14
CA TYR A 174 -3.29 14.02 22.14
C TYR A 174 -2.62 12.84 22.80
N LYS A 175 -2.80 11.65 22.23
CA LYS A 175 -2.15 10.43 22.73
C LYS A 175 -1.18 9.90 21.68
N ASP A 176 0.11 10.09 21.93
CA ASP A 176 1.20 9.48 21.17
C ASP A 176 1.33 8.01 21.58
N ARG A 177 1.07 7.11 20.62
CA ARG A 177 1.14 5.65 20.79
C ARG A 177 2.40 5.05 20.16
N ASP A 178 3.18 5.85 19.45
CA ASP A 178 4.32 5.41 18.66
C ASP A 178 5.64 5.69 19.39
N VAL A 179 5.62 5.52 20.72
CA VAL A 179 6.76 5.74 21.62
C VAL A 179 7.44 4.42 21.97
N GLN A 180 8.77 4.44 22.07
CA GLN A 180 9.58 3.27 22.37
C GLN A 180 10.05 3.27 23.83
N SER A 181 10.07 2.10 24.48
CA SER A 181 10.62 1.91 25.83
C SER A 181 12.08 2.37 25.92
N GLY A 182 12.43 3.04 27.01
CA GLY A 182 13.77 3.61 27.23
C GLY A 182 14.11 4.86 26.41
N ALA A 183 13.24 5.32 25.51
CA ALA A 183 13.45 6.53 24.74
C ALA A 183 13.03 7.79 25.52
N THR A 184 13.68 8.91 25.22
CA THR A 184 13.28 10.25 25.69
C THR A 184 12.77 11.06 24.51
N TYR A 185 11.57 11.61 24.65
CA TYR A 185 10.93 12.44 23.63
C TYR A 185 10.65 13.84 24.17
N TYR A 186 10.72 14.81 23.26
CA TYR A 186 10.44 16.22 23.52
C TYR A 186 9.28 16.66 22.66
N TYR A 187 8.28 17.28 23.27
CA TYR A 187 7.04 17.65 22.62
C TYR A 187 6.77 19.15 22.70
N VAL A 188 6.27 19.69 21.60
CA VAL A 188 5.73 21.05 21.51
C VAL A 188 4.42 21.03 20.75
N THR A 189 3.53 21.98 21.03
CA THR A 189 2.31 22.19 20.26
C THR A 189 2.31 23.55 19.59
N ARG A 190 1.59 23.65 18.47
CA ARG A 190 1.34 24.91 17.76
C ARG A 190 -0.14 25.04 17.47
N ALA A 191 -0.68 26.22 17.73
CA ALA A 191 -2.04 26.56 17.32
C ALA A 191 -2.05 26.90 15.83
N VAL A 192 -3.11 26.52 15.13
CA VAL A 192 -3.30 26.80 13.71
C VAL A 192 -4.52 27.71 13.53
N ASP A 193 -4.35 28.83 12.84
CA ASP A 193 -5.44 29.80 12.58
C ASP A 193 -6.36 29.36 11.43
N ALA A 194 -7.36 30.19 11.11
CA ALA A 194 -8.32 29.91 10.04
C ALA A 194 -7.67 29.87 8.64
N ASP A 195 -6.57 30.60 8.46
CA ASP A 195 -5.78 30.68 7.22
C ASP A 195 -4.73 29.56 7.13
N GLY A 196 -4.63 28.69 8.13
CA GLY A 196 -3.67 27.59 8.18
C GLY A 196 -2.27 27.99 8.66
N ARG A 197 -2.10 29.19 9.22
CA ARG A 197 -0.81 29.63 9.77
C ARG A 197 -0.63 29.07 11.18
N GLU A 198 0.59 28.60 11.46
CA GLU A 198 0.95 28.08 12.77
C GLU A 198 1.52 29.16 13.70
N SER A 199 1.24 29.04 14.99
CA SER A 199 1.90 29.81 16.03
C SER A 199 3.36 29.38 16.24
N VAL A 200 4.07 30.15 17.07
CA VAL A 200 5.32 29.67 17.69
C VAL A 200 5.06 28.42 18.55
N ASN A 201 6.14 27.67 18.84
CA ASN A 201 6.09 26.51 19.73
C ASN A 201 5.54 26.90 21.11
N SER A 202 4.77 25.99 21.71
CA SER A 202 4.53 25.98 23.15
C SER A 202 5.83 25.81 23.93
N SER A 203 5.74 25.90 25.27
CA SER A 203 6.79 25.37 26.13
C SER A 203 7.05 23.89 25.78
N GLU A 204 8.31 23.51 25.65
CA GLU A 204 8.72 22.13 25.47
C GLU A 204 8.42 21.32 26.74
N ILE A 205 7.93 20.10 26.56
CA ILE A 205 7.82 19.11 27.63
C ILE A 205 8.59 17.85 27.27
N VAL A 206 9.21 17.23 28.27
CA VAL A 206 9.96 15.98 28.12
C VAL A 206 9.13 14.81 28.64
N ALA A 207 9.16 13.69 27.92
CA ALA A 207 8.63 12.42 28.37
C ALA A 207 9.72 11.35 28.28
N VAL A 208 10.00 10.70 29.41
CA VAL A 208 10.88 9.55 29.49
C VAL A 208 10.01 8.30 29.51
N ILE A 209 10.23 7.42 28.56
CA ILE A 209 9.47 6.17 28.47
C ILE A 209 10.18 5.11 29.30
N PRO A 210 9.50 4.45 30.25
CA PRO A 210 10.10 3.41 31.08
C PRO A 210 10.46 2.14 30.30
#